data_AF-A0A1D7YV51-F1
#
_entry.id   AF-A0A1D7YV51-F1
#
_cell.length_a   1.000
_cell.length_b   1.000
_cell.length_c   1.000
_cell.angle_alpha   90.00
_cell.angle_beta   90.00
_cell.angle_gamma   90.00
#
_symmetry.space_group_name_H-M   'P 1'
#
loop_
_entity.id
_entity.type
_entity.pdbx_description
1 polymer ?
#
loop_
_entity_poly.entity_id
_entity_poly.type
_entity_poly.pdbx_seq_one_letter_code
_entity_poly.pdbx_strand_id
1 'polypeptide(L)'
;MTFNWSDFIQIVFLAGLLLFLYRKFIKNTSSEKFVKGLLILVCAWAVSEIMMRVDLKIIGMFLKSIVTLVSLSLIVIFQPELRRFLGFLGQVDFVTKIFNQNNKTEQKIDVVKELVESAKYLSKSHTGALIVFQSDLRNTYSDVGTKLNADLSTELLLTIFHPNTPLHDGAVVINGDKIISAGVLLPLTEDPKLSWKYGTRHRAAIGMTEVSDAACLVVSEETGDVSIAVDGALKKYEDLITLKADLEKILGYKEEVEEDKKTIFKINNFMTIKRTGKDE
;
A
#
# COMPACT_ATOMS: atom_id res chain seq x y z
N MET A 1 46.14 -30.10 21.02
CA MET A 1 45.65 -29.39 19.83
C MET A 1 46.60 -28.24 19.56
N THR A 2 47.42 -28.34 18.52
CA THR A 2 48.29 -27.24 18.09
C THR A 2 47.42 -26.22 17.37
N PHE A 3 47.27 -25.03 17.96
CA PHE A 3 46.57 -23.90 17.35
C PHE A 3 47.33 -23.49 16.09
N ASN A 4 46.73 -23.67 14.92
CA ASN A 4 47.32 -23.22 13.66
C ASN A 4 46.97 -21.74 13.42
N TRP A 5 47.83 -21.01 12.73
CA TRP A 5 47.58 -19.60 12.35
C TRP A 5 46.29 -19.45 11.52
N SER A 6 45.92 -20.50 10.78
CA SER A 6 44.63 -20.61 10.08
C SER A 6 43.43 -20.53 11.02
N ASP A 7 43.53 -21.13 12.21
CA ASP A 7 42.42 -21.20 13.17
C ASP A 7 42.17 -19.82 13.78
N PHE A 8 43.25 -19.07 14.03
CA PHE A 8 43.16 -17.69 14.51
C PHE A 8 42.45 -16.78 13.49
N ILE A 9 42.81 -16.87 12.21
CA ILE A 9 42.17 -16.09 11.14
C ILE A 9 40.69 -16.45 11.02
N GLN A 10 40.35 -17.75 11.06
CA GLN A 10 38.96 -18.21 10.99
C GLN A 10 38.13 -17.70 12.17
N ILE A 11 38.68 -17.73 13.38
CA ILE A 11 38.00 -17.23 14.59
C ILE A 11 37.77 -15.72 14.49
N VAL A 12 38.77 -14.94 14.07
CA VAL A 12 38.63 -13.48 13.93
C VAL A 12 37.60 -13.12 12.86
N PHE A 13 37.63 -13.81 11.71
CA PHE A 13 36.64 -13.61 10.65
C PHE A 13 35.23 -13.96 11.13
N LEU A 14 35.04 -15.11 11.77
CA LEU A 14 33.74 -15.54 12.28
C LEU A 14 33.22 -14.58 13.36
N ALA A 15 34.08 -14.18 14.30
CA ALA A 15 33.73 -13.22 15.35
C ALA A 15 33.36 -11.85 14.77
N GLY A 16 34.10 -11.36 13.77
CA GLY A 16 33.81 -10.12 13.05
C GLY A 16 32.47 -10.18 12.31
N LEU A 17 32.20 -11.28 11.61
CA LEU A 17 30.93 -11.52 10.91
C LEU A 17 29.74 -11.56 11.88
N LEU A 18 29.90 -12.24 13.02
CA LEU A 18 28.86 -12.36 14.04
C LEU A 18 28.57 -11.00 14.71
N LEU A 19 29.61 -10.21 14.99
CA LEU A 19 29.46 -8.83 15.51
C LEU A 19 28.82 -7.89 14.48
N PHE A 20 29.18 -8.02 13.21
CA PHE A 20 28.56 -7.25 12.13
C PHE A 20 27.07 -7.56 12.00
N LEU A 21 26.69 -8.85 11.98
CA LEU A 21 25.29 -9.29 11.96
C LEU A 21 24.53 -8.81 13.19
N TYR A 22 25.14 -8.89 14.38
CA TYR A 22 24.56 -8.37 15.61
C TYR A 22 24.28 -6.87 15.54
N ARG A 23 25.25 -6.06 15.10
CA ARG A 23 25.07 -4.60 14.98
C ARG A 23 24.06 -4.21 13.91
N LYS A 24 24.01 -4.94 12.78
CA LYS A 24 23.16 -4.61 11.63
C LYS A 24 21.70 -5.03 11.82
N PHE A 25 21.46 -6.20 12.41
CA PHE A 25 20.12 -6.79 12.46
C PHE A 25 19.45 -6.77 13.85
N ILE A 26 20.24 -6.73 14.93
CA ILE A 26 19.71 -6.99 16.28
C ILE A 26 19.75 -5.75 17.16
N LYS A 27 20.76 -4.89 17.01
CA LYS A 27 20.95 -3.69 17.84
C LYS A 27 19.74 -2.75 17.72
N ASN A 28 19.17 -2.33 18.85
CA ASN A 28 17.97 -1.48 18.97
C ASN A 28 16.63 -2.14 18.59
N THR A 29 16.56 -3.48 18.54
CA THR A 29 15.30 -4.19 18.30
C THR A 29 14.78 -4.87 19.58
N SER A 30 13.48 -5.12 19.66
CA SER A 30 12.88 -5.91 20.74
C SER A 30 13.48 -7.33 20.87
N SER A 31 14.11 -7.83 19.80
CA SER A 31 14.80 -9.12 19.75
C SER A 31 16.15 -9.12 20.46
N GLU A 32 16.67 -7.97 20.92
CA GLU A 32 17.93 -7.89 21.66
C GLU A 32 17.87 -8.70 22.98
N LYS A 33 16.71 -8.71 23.64
CA LYS A 33 16.50 -9.49 24.87
C LYS A 33 16.62 -11.00 24.61
N PHE A 34 16.14 -11.46 23.45
CA PHE A 34 16.20 -12.87 23.05
C PHE A 34 17.64 -13.32 22.80
N VAL A 35 18.41 -12.52 22.06
CA VAL A 35 19.82 -12.83 21.76
C VAL A 35 20.68 -12.83 23.03
N LYS A 36 20.43 -11.91 23.96
CA LYS A 36 21.09 -11.92 25.28
C LYS A 36 20.75 -13.19 26.07
N GLY A 37 19.50 -13.64 26.04
CA GLY A 37 19.06 -14.90 26.67
C GLY A 37 19.75 -16.13 26.08
N LEU A 38 19.85 -16.21 24.75
CA LEU A 38 20.57 -17.30 24.08
C LEU A 38 22.08 -17.30 24.44
N LEU A 39 22.70 -16.12 24.50
CA LEU A 39 24.11 -15.96 24.86
C LEU A 39 24.39 -16.46 26.27
N ILE A 40 23.51 -16.17 27.24
CA ILE A 40 23.62 -16.69 28.61
C ILE A 40 23.62 -18.23 28.62
N LEU A 41 22.78 -18.86 27.80
CA LEU A 41 22.69 -20.31 27.73
C LEU A 41 23.97 -20.93 27.14
N VAL A 42 24.55 -20.30 26.10
CA VAL A 42 25.85 -20.69 25.54
C VAL A 42 26.98 -20.52 26.55
N CYS A 43 26.99 -19.42 27.31
CA CYS A 43 27.98 -19.21 28.38
C CYS A 43 27.83 -20.27 29.48
N ALA A 44 26.61 -20.59 29.91
CA ALA A 44 26.37 -21.62 30.91
C ALA A 44 26.84 -23.01 30.43
N TRP A 45 26.64 -23.33 29.15
CA TRP A 45 27.19 -24.54 28.53
C TRP A 45 28.72 -24.55 28.54
N ALA A 46 29.37 -23.45 28.15
CA ALA A 46 30.82 -23.33 28.15
C ALA A 46 31.42 -23.46 29.57
N VAL A 47 30.78 -22.85 30.57
CA VAL A 47 31.16 -22.98 31.98
C VAL A 47 31.05 -24.43 32.45
N SER A 48 29.98 -25.14 32.08
CA SER A 48 29.81 -26.56 32.38
C SER A 48 30.97 -27.41 31.83
N GLU A 49 31.39 -27.18 30.58
CA GLU A 49 32.54 -27.88 29.97
C GLU A 49 33.87 -27.54 30.64
N ILE A 50 34.06 -26.28 31.06
CA ILE A 50 35.26 -25.87 31.81
C ILE A 50 35.29 -26.56 33.18
N MET A 51 34.18 -26.61 33.92
CA MET A 51 34.11 -27.28 35.22
C MET A 51 34.41 -28.77 35.12
N MET A 52 33.97 -29.44 34.05
CA MET A 52 34.33 -30.84 33.79
C MET A 52 35.84 -31.06 33.62
N ARG A 53 36.55 -30.08 33.05
CA ARG A 53 38.02 -30.13 32.88
C ARG A 53 38.80 -29.84 34.16
N VAL A 54 38.19 -29.20 35.15
CA VAL A 54 38.80 -28.85 36.46
C VAL A 54 38.44 -29.89 37.54
N ASP A 55 38.21 -31.15 37.13
CA ASP A 55 37.81 -32.29 37.98
C ASP A 55 36.48 -32.16 38.77
N LEU A 56 35.70 -31.09 38.56
CA LEU A 56 34.34 -30.91 39.13
C LEU A 56 33.28 -31.63 38.29
N LYS A 57 33.49 -32.93 38.04
CA LYS A 57 32.70 -33.72 37.08
C LYS A 57 31.21 -33.82 37.42
N ILE A 58 30.87 -34.01 38.70
CA ILE A 58 29.46 -34.15 39.14
C ILE A 58 28.69 -32.84 38.92
N ILE A 59 29.27 -31.72 39.34
CA ILE A 59 28.64 -30.40 39.20
C ILE A 59 28.56 -29.99 37.72
N GLY A 60 29.63 -30.24 36.95
CA GLY A 60 29.64 -30.01 35.51
C GLY A 60 28.56 -30.82 34.78
N MET A 61 28.41 -32.10 35.12
CA MET A 61 27.37 -32.99 34.55
C MET A 61 25.96 -32.53 34.90
N PHE A 62 25.73 -32.15 36.16
CA PHE A 62 24.45 -31.62 36.60
C PHE A 62 24.07 -30.33 35.86
N LEU A 63 25.01 -29.39 35.75
CA LEU A 63 24.80 -28.12 35.03
C LEU A 63 24.54 -28.37 33.54
N LYS A 64 25.26 -29.32 32.92
CA LYS A 64 25.05 -29.72 31.52
C LYS A 64 23.64 -30.24 31.29
N SER A 65 23.14 -31.09 32.19
CA SER A 65 21.79 -31.62 32.12
C SER A 65 20.73 -30.53 32.23
N ILE A 66 20.90 -29.57 33.14
CA ILE A 66 20.00 -28.41 33.26
C ILE A 66 20.01 -27.57 31.99
N VAL A 67 21.19 -27.22 31.48
CA VAL A 67 21.33 -26.41 30.25
C VAL A 67 20.66 -27.11 29.07
N THR A 68 20.81 -28.42 28.95
CA THR A 68 20.18 -29.23 27.89
C THR A 68 18.66 -29.19 28.01
N LEU A 69 18.12 -29.38 29.21
CA LEU A 69 16.68 -29.36 29.46
C LEU A 69 16.08 -27.98 29.18
N VAL A 70 16.71 -26.92 29.68
CA VAL A 70 16.28 -25.53 29.44
C VAL A 70 16.35 -25.18 27.96
N SER A 71 17.41 -25.60 27.25
CA SER A 71 17.52 -25.39 25.81
C SER A 71 16.41 -26.09 25.04
N LEU A 72 16.04 -27.31 25.43
CA LEU A 72 14.95 -28.05 24.80
C LEU A 72 13.60 -27.37 25.06
N SER A 73 13.34 -26.95 26.30
CA SER A 73 12.14 -26.18 26.65
C SER A 73 12.06 -24.87 25.87
N LEU A 74 13.19 -24.18 25.68
CA LEU A 74 13.26 -22.96 24.88
C LEU A 74 12.81 -23.23 23.44
N ILE A 75 13.33 -24.27 22.78
CA ILE A 75 12.93 -24.62 21.41
C ILE A 75 11.42 -24.88 21.31
N VAL A 76 10.83 -25.59 22.28
CA VAL A 76 9.39 -25.89 22.29
C VAL A 76 8.56 -24.63 22.50
N ILE A 77 8.93 -23.77 23.46
CA ILE A 77 8.23 -22.51 23.73
C ILE A 77 8.32 -21.58 22.51
N PHE A 78 9.48 -21.55 21.86
CA PHE A 78 9.75 -20.72 20.68
C PHE A 78 9.40 -21.39 19.35
N GLN A 79 8.70 -22.53 19.37
CA GLN A 79 8.24 -23.20 18.17
C GLN A 79 7.41 -22.27 17.25
N PRO A 80 6.48 -21.43 17.76
CA PRO A 80 5.71 -20.51 16.92
C PRO A 80 6.58 -19.49 16.17
N GLU A 81 7.60 -18.93 16.84
CA GLU A 81 8.52 -17.95 16.27
C GLU A 81 9.42 -18.59 15.21
N LEU A 82 9.95 -19.79 15.48
CA LEU A 82 10.73 -20.57 14.51
C LEU A 82 9.90 -20.89 13.26
N ARG A 83 8.65 -21.28 13.44
CA ARG A 83 7.71 -21.52 12.32
C ARG A 83 7.48 -20.25 11.51
N ARG A 84 7.29 -19.12 12.17
CA ARG A 84 7.08 -17.82 11.52
C ARG A 84 8.34 -17.38 10.75
N PHE A 85 9.53 -17.52 11.34
CA PHE A 85 10.80 -17.21 10.70
C PHE A 85 11.05 -18.07 9.46
N LEU A 86 10.85 -19.39 9.55
CA LEU A 86 10.96 -20.29 8.41
C LEU A 86 9.91 -19.97 7.33
N GLY A 87 8.70 -19.56 7.73
CA GLY A 87 7.69 -19.05 6.81
C GLY A 87 8.16 -17.80 6.04
N PHE A 88 8.80 -16.85 6.73
CA PHE A 88 9.40 -15.68 6.08
C PHE A 88 10.56 -16.04 5.15
N LEU A 89 11.42 -16.99 5.53
CA LEU A 89 12.51 -17.48 4.66
C LEU A 89 11.97 -18.25 3.44
N GLY A 90 10.83 -18.93 3.58
CA GLY A 90 10.16 -19.68 2.53
C GLY A 90 9.30 -18.82 1.59
N GLN A 91 9.09 -17.54 1.90
CA GLN A 91 8.46 -16.62 0.95
C GLN A 91 9.41 -16.40 -0.22
N VAL A 92 8.94 -16.75 -1.43
CA VAL A 92 9.66 -16.60 -2.71
C VAL A 92 10.18 -15.16 -2.89
N ASP A 93 9.47 -14.18 -2.32
CA ASP A 93 9.84 -12.77 -2.31
C ASP A 93 11.18 -12.49 -1.61
N PHE A 94 11.56 -13.19 -0.54
CA PHE A 94 12.83 -12.94 0.15
C PHE A 94 14.04 -13.43 -0.66
N VAL A 95 13.93 -14.62 -1.26
CA VAL A 95 14.98 -15.20 -2.12
C VAL A 95 15.13 -14.35 -3.38
N THR A 96 14.01 -13.96 -4.00
CA THR A 96 14.01 -13.07 -5.17
C THR A 96 14.59 -11.70 -4.82
N LYS A 97 14.30 -11.14 -3.64
CA LYS A 97 14.82 -9.83 -3.19
C LYS A 97 16.32 -9.83 -2.91
N ILE A 98 16.91 -10.96 -2.52
CA ILE A 98 18.36 -11.11 -2.36
C ILE A 98 19.05 -11.38 -3.71
N PHE A 99 18.43 -12.19 -4.60
CA PHE A 99 19.00 -12.51 -5.91
C PHE A 99 18.86 -11.39 -6.95
N ASN A 100 17.77 -10.59 -6.91
CA ASN A 100 17.52 -9.49 -7.84
C ASN A 100 17.93 -8.11 -7.29
N GLN A 101 19.04 -8.02 -6.55
CA GLN A 101 19.54 -6.75 -6.02
C GLN A 101 19.91 -5.71 -7.11
N ASN A 102 19.90 -6.08 -8.40
CA ASN A 102 20.19 -5.18 -9.53
C ASN A 102 18.98 -4.62 -10.29
N ASN A 103 17.76 -5.11 -10.04
CA ASN A 103 16.56 -4.52 -10.65
C ASN A 103 15.59 -4.11 -9.54
N LYS A 104 15.66 -2.83 -9.15
CA LYS A 104 14.54 -2.16 -8.47
C LYS A 104 13.37 -2.08 -9.46
N THR A 105 12.70 -3.19 -9.73
CA THR A 105 11.27 -3.14 -10.01
C THR A 105 10.63 -2.86 -8.66
N GLU A 106 10.55 -1.58 -8.31
CA GLU A 106 9.53 -1.10 -7.37
C GLU A 106 8.24 -1.81 -7.75
N GLN A 107 7.57 -2.44 -6.77
CA GLN A 107 6.25 -3.01 -6.98
C GLN A 107 5.37 -1.85 -7.47
N LYS A 108 5.21 -1.74 -8.79
CA LYS A 108 4.45 -0.64 -9.39
C LYS A 108 3.02 -0.84 -8.92
N ILE A 109 2.56 0.04 -8.04
CA ILE A 109 1.20 0.01 -7.52
C ILE A 109 0.26 0.12 -8.73
N ASP A 110 -0.65 -0.84 -8.87
CA ASP A 110 -1.70 -0.78 -9.89
C ASP A 110 -2.77 0.20 -9.44
N VAL A 111 -2.49 1.49 -9.64
CA VAL A 111 -3.32 2.61 -9.19
C VAL A 111 -4.77 2.45 -9.65
N VAL A 112 -4.99 2.05 -10.90
CA VAL A 112 -6.34 1.87 -11.44
C VAL A 112 -7.08 0.77 -10.71
N LYS A 113 -6.41 -0.37 -10.46
CA LYS A 113 -7.02 -1.47 -9.70
C LYS A 113 -7.42 -1.02 -8.29
N GLU A 114 -6.53 -0.37 -7.55
CA GLU A 114 -6.81 0.11 -6.19
C GLU A 114 -8.00 1.08 -6.16
N LEU A 115 -8.09 1.99 -7.14
CA LEU A 115 -9.19 2.95 -7.25
C LEU A 115 -10.52 2.27 -7.58
N VAL A 116 -10.53 1.32 -8.52
CA VAL A 116 -11.75 0.60 -8.92
C VAL A 116 -12.26 -0.29 -7.79
N GLU A 117 -11.36 -0.98 -7.09
CA GLU A 117 -11.72 -1.79 -5.92
C GLU A 117 -12.28 -0.90 -4.79
N SER A 118 -11.61 0.22 -4.48
CA SER A 118 -12.11 1.21 -3.52
C SER A 118 -13.49 1.73 -3.89
N ALA A 119 -13.67 2.18 -5.14
CA ALA A 119 -14.95 2.70 -5.63
C ALA A 119 -16.07 1.66 -5.53
N LYS A 120 -15.79 0.40 -5.85
CA LYS A 120 -16.74 -0.72 -5.72
C LYS A 120 -17.20 -0.91 -4.28
N TYR A 121 -16.27 -0.90 -3.32
CA TYR A 121 -16.60 -1.06 -1.90
C TYR A 121 -17.36 0.15 -1.34
N LEU A 122 -16.91 1.36 -1.66
CA LEU A 122 -17.55 2.61 -1.23
C LEU A 122 -18.96 2.75 -1.81
N SER A 123 -19.14 2.43 -3.10
CA SER A 123 -20.44 2.40 -3.78
C SER A 123 -21.39 1.42 -3.09
N LYS A 124 -20.97 0.18 -2.87
CA LYS A 124 -21.80 -0.87 -2.24
C LYS A 124 -22.18 -0.52 -0.79
N SER A 125 -21.32 0.20 -0.08
CA SER A 125 -21.57 0.63 1.29
C SER A 125 -22.28 1.99 1.40
N HIS A 126 -22.59 2.64 0.27
CA HIS A 126 -23.10 4.01 0.22
C HIS A 126 -22.23 5.00 1.02
N THR A 127 -20.92 4.80 0.98
CA THR A 127 -19.95 5.68 1.65
C THR A 127 -19.50 6.74 0.66
N GLY A 128 -19.74 8.02 0.99
CA GLY A 128 -19.35 9.15 0.15
C GLY A 128 -17.83 9.28 0.03
N ALA A 129 -17.35 9.48 -1.19
CA ALA A 129 -15.93 9.65 -1.44
C ALA A 129 -15.67 10.69 -2.54
N LEU A 130 -14.53 11.37 -2.42
CA LEU A 130 -14.08 12.39 -3.36
C LEU A 130 -12.56 12.28 -3.50
N ILE A 131 -12.10 11.82 -4.66
CA ILE A 131 -10.69 11.57 -4.94
C ILE A 131 -10.28 12.44 -6.13
N VAL A 132 -9.26 13.27 -5.94
CA VAL A 132 -8.71 14.19 -6.93
C VAL A 132 -7.41 13.60 -7.46
N PHE A 133 -7.31 13.47 -8.78
CA PHE A 133 -6.09 13.08 -9.48
C PHE A 133 -5.41 14.34 -10.00
N GLN A 134 -4.21 14.60 -9.48
CA GLN A 134 -3.47 15.80 -9.81
C GLN A 134 -2.08 15.44 -10.33
N SER A 135 -1.78 15.83 -11.56
CA SER A 135 -0.49 15.64 -12.21
C SER A 135 0.56 16.67 -11.76
N ASP A 136 0.17 17.95 -11.67
CA ASP A 136 1.04 19.04 -11.20
C ASP A 136 0.71 19.47 -9.76
N LEU A 137 1.69 19.29 -8.85
CA LEU A 137 1.62 19.66 -7.43
C LEU A 137 1.78 21.17 -7.18
N ARG A 138 2.12 21.96 -8.19
CA ARG A 138 2.41 23.41 -8.04
C ARG A 138 1.16 24.25 -7.79
N ASN A 139 -0.04 23.77 -8.14
CA ASN A 139 -1.31 24.38 -7.77
C ASN A 139 -1.82 23.78 -6.46
N THR A 140 -1.38 24.41 -5.37
CA THR A 140 -1.31 23.91 -4.01
C THR A 140 -2.64 23.80 -3.26
N TYR A 141 -3.57 22.96 -3.70
CA TYR A 141 -4.67 22.52 -2.81
C TYR A 141 -4.20 21.49 -1.77
N SER A 142 -3.02 20.88 -1.97
CA SER A 142 -2.39 19.94 -1.03
C SER A 142 -1.92 20.56 0.29
N ASP A 143 -1.79 21.89 0.37
CA ASP A 143 -1.48 22.58 1.63
C ASP A 143 -2.71 22.73 2.54
N VAL A 144 -3.92 22.57 1.99
CA VAL A 144 -5.18 22.69 2.71
C VAL A 144 -5.69 21.28 3.02
N GLY A 145 -5.19 20.66 4.09
CA GLY A 145 -5.60 19.31 4.52
C GLY A 145 -4.53 18.61 5.34
N THR A 146 -4.76 17.34 5.69
CA THR A 146 -3.76 16.53 6.40
C THR A 146 -2.82 15.88 5.40
N LYS A 147 -1.54 16.25 5.44
CA LYS A 147 -0.49 15.65 4.59
C LYS A 147 -0.20 14.21 5.03
N LEU A 148 -0.29 13.27 4.10
CA LEU A 148 -0.08 11.83 4.35
C LEU A 148 1.20 11.32 3.70
N ASN A 149 1.42 11.65 2.42
CA ASN A 149 2.52 11.10 1.60
C ASN A 149 2.62 9.57 1.69
N ALA A 150 1.46 8.91 1.67
CA ALA A 150 1.34 7.47 1.84
C ALA A 150 1.22 6.76 0.49
N ASP A 151 1.65 5.51 0.43
CA ASP A 151 1.43 4.66 -0.74
C ASP A 151 -0.07 4.37 -0.91
N LEU A 152 -0.56 4.44 -2.15
CA LEU A 152 -1.96 4.19 -2.46
C LEU A 152 -2.30 2.72 -2.21
N SER A 153 -3.34 2.48 -1.42
CA SER A 153 -3.97 1.17 -1.28
C SER A 153 -5.48 1.29 -1.07
N THR A 154 -6.21 0.26 -1.45
CA THR A 154 -7.65 0.18 -1.26
C THR A 154 -8.02 0.33 0.21
N GLU A 155 -7.33 -0.37 1.11
CA GLU A 155 -7.59 -0.32 2.56
C GLU A 155 -7.40 1.10 3.12
N LEU A 156 -6.38 1.82 2.65
CA LEU A 156 -6.14 3.18 3.09
C LEU A 156 -7.25 4.13 2.62
N LEU A 157 -7.69 4.04 1.36
CA LEU A 157 -8.81 4.82 0.86
C LEU A 157 -10.10 4.52 1.62
N LEU A 158 -10.40 3.25 1.86
CA LEU A 158 -11.57 2.83 2.65
C LEU A 158 -11.51 3.37 4.09
N THR A 159 -10.31 3.41 4.68
CA THR A 159 -10.12 3.94 6.04
C THR A 159 -10.29 5.46 6.08
N ILE A 160 -9.76 6.19 5.09
CA ILE A 160 -9.89 7.64 5.01
C ILE A 160 -11.36 8.05 4.86
N PHE A 161 -12.11 7.39 3.99
CA PHE A 161 -13.53 7.70 3.76
C PHE A 161 -14.46 7.07 4.79
N HIS A 162 -13.94 6.41 5.83
CA HIS A 162 -14.79 5.84 6.87
C HIS A 162 -15.57 6.97 7.59
N PRO A 163 -16.90 6.86 7.72
CA PRO A 163 -17.71 7.90 8.35
C PRO A 163 -17.25 8.23 9.77
N ASN A 164 -17.42 9.49 10.19
CA ASN A 164 -17.07 9.98 11.53
C ASN A 164 -15.56 9.97 11.85
N THR A 165 -14.70 10.03 10.84
CA THR A 165 -13.25 10.20 11.04
C THR A 165 -12.79 11.61 10.66
N PRO A 166 -11.74 12.19 11.25
CA PRO A 166 -11.33 13.55 10.85
C PRO A 166 -10.93 13.72 9.37
N LEU A 167 -10.65 12.63 8.65
CA LEU A 167 -10.17 12.66 7.26
C LEU A 167 -11.27 12.42 6.21
N HIS A 168 -12.45 11.92 6.60
CA HIS A 168 -13.53 11.61 5.65
C HIS A 168 -14.25 12.84 5.08
N ASP A 169 -14.13 13.97 5.78
CA ASP A 169 -14.74 15.24 5.41
C ASP A 169 -13.80 15.99 4.48
N GLY A 170 -14.03 15.84 3.18
CA GLY A 170 -13.28 16.51 2.12
C GLY A 170 -12.77 15.53 1.06
N ALA A 171 -11.78 16.00 0.32
CA ALA A 171 -11.18 15.27 -0.78
C ALA A 171 -9.85 14.60 -0.38
N VAL A 172 -9.54 13.51 -1.08
CA VAL A 172 -8.23 12.88 -1.08
C VAL A 172 -7.51 13.28 -2.36
N VAL A 173 -6.28 13.77 -2.26
CA VAL A 173 -5.46 14.17 -3.41
C VAL A 173 -4.41 13.09 -3.68
N ILE A 174 -4.43 12.56 -4.89
CA ILE A 174 -3.52 11.52 -5.38
C ILE A 174 -2.64 12.10 -6.48
N ASN A 175 -1.35 11.81 -6.41
CA ASN A 175 -0.39 12.06 -7.49
C ASN A 175 0.41 10.77 -7.73
N GLY A 176 0.31 10.24 -8.95
CA GLY A 176 0.92 8.96 -9.31
C GLY A 176 0.40 7.83 -8.44
N ASP A 177 1.30 7.21 -7.69
CA ASP A 177 1.05 6.07 -6.79
C ASP A 177 0.93 6.46 -5.31
N LYS A 178 0.86 7.77 -5.01
CA LYS A 178 0.82 8.28 -3.64
C LYS A 178 -0.41 9.11 -3.33
N ILE A 179 -0.93 8.91 -2.12
CA ILE A 179 -1.88 9.80 -1.48
C ILE A 179 -1.10 10.94 -0.82
N ILE A 180 -1.22 12.14 -1.38
CA ILE A 180 -0.50 13.34 -0.92
C ILE A 180 -1.15 13.88 0.35
N SER A 181 -2.47 14.05 0.33
CA SER A 181 -3.24 14.60 1.44
C SER A 181 -4.68 14.07 1.46
N ALA A 182 -5.32 14.18 2.63
CA ALA A 182 -6.72 13.84 2.84
C ALA A 182 -7.44 14.93 3.65
N GLY A 183 -8.77 14.97 3.59
CA GLY A 183 -9.58 16.02 4.20
C GLY A 183 -9.37 17.39 3.55
N VAL A 184 -9.10 17.42 2.24
CA VAL A 184 -8.85 18.66 1.49
C VAL A 184 -10.18 19.33 1.14
N LEU A 185 -10.30 20.62 1.44
CA LEU A 185 -11.47 21.41 1.05
C LEU A 185 -11.28 21.93 -0.38
N LEU A 186 -12.23 21.61 -1.26
CA LEU A 186 -12.21 22.02 -2.67
C LEU A 186 -13.20 23.17 -2.94
N PRO A 187 -12.97 23.98 -3.98
CA PRO A 187 -13.96 24.94 -4.46
C PRO A 187 -15.21 24.22 -4.96
N LEU A 188 -16.38 24.79 -4.69
CA LEU A 188 -17.67 24.29 -5.16
C LEU A 188 -18.07 25.05 -6.43
N THR A 189 -18.60 24.33 -7.43
CA THR A 189 -19.22 25.00 -8.59
C THR A 189 -20.50 25.74 -8.18
N GLU A 190 -20.68 26.92 -8.77
CA GLU A 190 -21.88 27.75 -8.63
C GLU A 190 -22.85 27.58 -9.81
N ASP A 191 -22.61 26.63 -10.73
CA ASP A 191 -23.44 26.46 -11.94
C ASP A 191 -24.92 26.21 -11.55
N PRO A 192 -25.85 27.14 -11.89
CA PRO A 192 -27.26 27.01 -11.58
C PRO A 192 -27.94 25.89 -12.39
N LYS A 193 -27.31 25.37 -13.45
CA LYS A 193 -27.85 24.27 -14.26
C LYS A 193 -27.65 22.90 -13.60
N LEU A 194 -26.80 22.80 -12.58
CA LEU A 194 -26.54 21.54 -11.90
C LEU A 194 -27.79 21.08 -11.13
N SER A 195 -28.22 19.84 -11.38
CA SER A 195 -29.39 19.27 -10.72
C SER A 195 -29.27 19.37 -9.19
N TRP A 196 -30.38 19.69 -8.52
CA TRP A 196 -30.47 19.71 -7.06
C TRP A 196 -30.11 18.37 -6.39
N LYS A 197 -30.16 17.27 -7.15
CA LYS A 197 -29.80 15.92 -6.70
C LYS A 197 -28.30 15.73 -6.44
N TYR A 198 -27.45 16.65 -6.91
CA TYR A 198 -26.01 16.56 -6.70
C TYR A 198 -25.61 17.27 -5.39
N GLY A 199 -25.14 16.47 -4.45
CA GLY A 199 -24.61 16.92 -3.16
C GLY A 199 -23.28 17.69 -3.27
N THR A 200 -22.75 18.08 -2.11
CA THR A 200 -21.55 18.93 -1.99
C THR A 200 -20.29 18.29 -2.59
N ARG A 201 -20.08 16.97 -2.45
CA ARG A 201 -18.94 16.27 -3.06
C ARG A 201 -18.94 16.32 -4.59
N HIS A 202 -20.11 16.24 -5.22
CA HIS A 202 -20.23 16.39 -6.67
C HIS A 202 -19.93 17.82 -7.12
N ARG A 203 -20.46 18.81 -6.39
CA ARG A 203 -20.17 20.23 -6.66
C ARG A 203 -18.69 20.56 -6.49
N ALA A 204 -18.05 19.96 -5.48
CA ALA A 204 -16.63 20.09 -5.21
C ALA A 204 -15.78 19.47 -6.33
N ALA A 205 -16.15 18.30 -6.81
CA ALA A 205 -15.48 17.65 -7.93
C ALA A 205 -15.55 18.51 -9.20
N ILE A 206 -16.75 19.00 -9.54
CA ILE A 206 -16.95 19.85 -10.72
C ILE A 206 -16.16 21.16 -10.56
N GLY A 207 -16.32 21.86 -9.44
CA GLY A 207 -15.61 23.13 -9.18
C GLY A 207 -14.10 22.99 -9.22
N MET A 208 -13.55 21.87 -8.72
CA MET A 208 -12.12 21.58 -8.83
C MET A 208 -11.67 21.40 -10.28
N THR A 209 -12.47 20.69 -11.09
CA THR A 209 -12.16 20.47 -12.52
C THR A 209 -12.45 21.67 -13.43
N GLU A 210 -13.15 22.71 -12.94
CA GLU A 210 -13.35 23.97 -13.65
C GLU A 210 -12.12 24.89 -13.54
N VAL A 211 -11.41 24.82 -12.40
CA VAL A 211 -10.27 25.69 -12.09
C VAL A 211 -8.91 25.01 -12.27
N SER A 212 -8.90 23.72 -12.60
CA SER A 212 -7.69 22.93 -12.80
C SER A 212 -7.91 21.78 -13.77
N ASP A 213 -6.83 21.32 -14.40
CA ASP A 213 -6.82 20.14 -15.28
C ASP A 213 -6.88 18.81 -14.49
N ALA A 214 -7.34 18.85 -13.24
CA ALA A 214 -7.49 17.66 -12.41
C ALA A 214 -8.73 16.87 -12.83
N ALA A 215 -8.68 15.55 -12.65
CA ALA A 215 -9.85 14.69 -12.73
C ALA A 215 -10.30 14.30 -11.33
N CYS A 216 -11.60 14.22 -11.08
CA CYS A 216 -12.14 13.88 -9.77
C CYS A 216 -13.05 12.65 -9.85
N LEU A 217 -12.76 11.60 -9.09
CA LEU A 217 -13.66 10.46 -8.88
C LEU A 217 -14.54 10.72 -7.64
N VAL A 218 -15.84 10.55 -7.80
CA VAL A 218 -16.86 10.78 -6.77
C VAL A 218 -17.68 9.52 -6.56
N VAL A 219 -17.93 9.19 -5.31
CA VAL A 219 -18.94 8.19 -4.92
C VAL A 219 -20.02 8.89 -4.12
N SER A 220 -21.27 8.74 -4.54
CA SER A 220 -22.44 9.33 -3.89
C SER A 220 -22.76 8.61 -2.58
N GLU A 221 -22.87 9.36 -1.48
CA GLU A 221 -23.33 8.82 -0.19
C GLU A 221 -24.83 8.50 -0.17
N GLU A 222 -25.62 9.16 -1.02
CA GLU A 222 -27.07 8.94 -1.08
C GLU A 222 -27.43 7.73 -1.94
N THR A 223 -26.78 7.59 -3.10
CA THR A 223 -27.16 6.62 -4.12
C THR A 223 -26.13 5.52 -4.34
N GLY A 224 -24.90 5.69 -3.84
CA GLY A 224 -23.78 4.79 -4.14
C GLY A 224 -23.25 4.93 -5.57
N ASP A 225 -23.80 5.86 -6.37
CA ASP A 225 -23.39 6.06 -7.75
C ASP A 225 -21.92 6.53 -7.84
N VAL A 226 -21.18 5.96 -8.79
CA VAL A 226 -19.81 6.35 -9.09
C VAL A 226 -19.80 7.30 -10.29
N SER A 227 -19.13 8.43 -10.17
CA SER A 227 -19.01 9.43 -11.24
C SER A 227 -17.59 9.96 -11.33
N ILE A 228 -17.18 10.41 -12.52
CA ILE A 228 -15.92 11.15 -12.72
C ILE A 228 -16.26 12.54 -13.24
N ALA A 229 -15.66 13.57 -12.65
CA ALA A 229 -15.66 14.92 -13.17
C ALA A 229 -14.34 15.22 -13.91
N VAL A 230 -14.44 15.80 -15.10
CA VAL A 230 -13.33 16.30 -15.92
C VAL A 230 -13.82 17.53 -16.68
N ASP A 231 -13.01 18.59 -16.75
CA ASP A 231 -13.32 19.84 -17.47
C ASP A 231 -14.71 20.43 -17.13
N GLY A 232 -15.10 20.39 -15.85
CA GLY A 232 -16.40 20.87 -15.37
C GLY A 232 -17.60 20.00 -15.74
N ALA A 233 -17.40 18.86 -16.39
CA ALA A 233 -18.46 17.92 -16.75
C ALA A 233 -18.41 16.67 -15.87
N LEU A 234 -19.59 16.19 -15.42
CA LEU A 234 -19.71 14.99 -14.61
C LEU A 234 -20.26 13.81 -15.44
N LYS A 235 -19.52 12.71 -15.50
CA LYS A 235 -19.94 11.46 -16.14
C LYS A 235 -20.23 10.38 -15.10
N LYS A 236 -21.44 9.82 -15.12
CA LYS A 236 -21.86 8.72 -14.24
C LYS A 236 -21.53 7.36 -14.86
N TYR A 237 -21.16 6.39 -14.03
CA TYR A 237 -20.81 5.03 -14.43
C TYR A 237 -21.79 4.02 -13.81
N GLU A 238 -22.31 3.11 -14.64
CA GLU A 238 -23.15 1.99 -14.20
C GLU A 238 -22.34 0.69 -14.05
N ASP A 239 -21.23 0.57 -14.77
CA ASP A 239 -20.41 -0.63 -14.80
C ASP A 239 -18.93 -0.34 -14.55
N LEU A 240 -18.29 -1.22 -13.77
CA LEU A 240 -16.89 -1.08 -13.36
C LEU A 240 -15.90 -1.27 -14.52
N ILE A 241 -16.27 -1.98 -15.58
CA ILE A 241 -15.41 -2.17 -16.76
C ILE A 241 -15.23 -0.83 -17.48
N THR A 242 -16.33 -0.09 -17.66
CA THR A 242 -16.30 1.24 -18.28
C THR A 242 -15.55 2.25 -17.42
N LEU A 243 -15.72 2.20 -16.09
CA LEU A 243 -14.98 3.03 -15.14
C LEU A 243 -13.47 2.77 -15.24
N LYS A 244 -13.05 1.49 -15.23
CA LYS A 244 -11.64 1.10 -15.34
C LYS A 244 -11.02 1.63 -16.64
N ALA A 245 -11.70 1.43 -17.77
CA ALA A 245 -11.19 1.83 -19.08
C ALA A 245 -11.00 3.36 -19.19
N ASP A 246 -11.91 4.15 -18.60
CA ASP A 246 -11.78 5.60 -18.60
C ASP A 246 -10.71 6.09 -17.62
N LEU A 247 -10.59 5.48 -16.43
CA LEU A 247 -9.51 5.79 -15.48
C LEU A 247 -8.12 5.50 -16.08
N GLU A 248 -7.95 4.40 -16.82
CA GLU A 248 -6.70 4.10 -17.54
C GLU A 248 -6.31 5.22 -18.51
N LYS A 249 -7.29 5.79 -19.22
CA LYS A 249 -7.08 6.90 -20.17
C LYS A 249 -6.75 8.20 -19.46
N ILE A 250 -7.54 8.56 -18.45
CA ILE A 250 -7.38 9.83 -17.70
C ILE A 250 -6.03 9.88 -16.99
N LEU A 251 -5.59 8.77 -16.43
CA LEU A 251 -4.32 8.69 -15.69
C LEU A 251 -3.10 8.42 -16.59
N GLY A 252 -3.29 8.28 -17.90
CA GLY A 252 -2.19 8.06 -18.86
C GLY A 252 -1.51 6.68 -18.75
N TYR A 253 -2.20 5.67 -18.21
CA TYR A 253 -1.67 4.31 -18.09
C TYR A 253 -1.84 3.46 -19.37
N LYS A 254 -2.52 4.00 -20.37
CA LYS A 254 -2.65 3.40 -21.71
C LYS A 254 -2.00 4.35 -22.71
N GLU A 255 -1.05 3.85 -23.49
CA GLU A 255 -0.56 4.57 -24.66
C GLU A 255 -1.74 4.89 -25.57
N GLU A 256 -1.81 6.14 -26.05
CA GLU A 256 -2.71 6.53 -27.12
C GLU A 256 -2.41 5.63 -28.33
N VAL A 257 -3.25 4.62 -28.56
CA VAL A 257 -3.43 4.14 -29.92
C VAL A 257 -4.21 5.26 -30.60
N GLU A 258 -3.51 6.06 -31.42
CA GLU A 258 -4.13 6.98 -32.36
C GLU A 258 -5.13 6.21 -33.23
N GLU A 259 -6.40 6.22 -32.86
CA GLU A 259 -7.51 5.90 -33.75
C GLU A 259 -8.44 7.12 -33.84
N ASP A 260 -8.20 7.89 -34.90
CA ASP A 260 -9.13 8.75 -35.63
C ASP A 260 -10.18 9.55 -34.83
N LYS A 261 -9.71 10.73 -34.38
CA LYS A 261 -10.55 11.92 -34.27
C LYS A 261 -11.13 12.29 -35.65
N LYS A 262 -12.26 11.70 -36.07
CA LYS A 262 -13.27 12.27 -37.00
C LYS A 262 -14.29 11.20 -37.43
N THR A 263 -15.33 10.91 -36.64
CA THR A 263 -16.66 10.57 -37.22
C THR A 263 -17.85 10.44 -36.27
N ILE A 264 -17.69 10.36 -34.94
CA ILE A 264 -18.81 9.88 -34.09
C ILE A 264 -19.81 10.99 -33.65
N PHE A 265 -19.48 12.28 -33.77
CA PHE A 265 -20.38 13.38 -33.34
C PHE A 265 -21.27 13.99 -34.43
N LYS A 266 -21.59 13.25 -35.51
CA LYS A 266 -22.47 13.75 -36.58
C LYS A 266 -23.48 12.73 -37.13
N ILE A 267 -24.13 11.95 -36.27
CA ILE A 267 -25.36 11.23 -36.66
C ILE A 267 -26.38 11.30 -35.53
N ASN A 268 -27.00 12.46 -35.32
CA ASN A 268 -28.29 12.49 -34.64
C ASN A 268 -29.20 13.66 -35.03
N ASN A 269 -29.13 14.15 -36.28
CA ASN A 269 -30.03 15.22 -36.69
C ASN A 269 -30.56 15.16 -38.13
N PHE A 270 -30.78 13.96 -38.69
CA PHE A 270 -31.44 13.89 -40.01
C PHE A 270 -32.32 12.67 -40.30
N MET A 271 -32.97 12.04 -39.30
CA MET A 271 -33.99 11.05 -39.66
C MET A 271 -35.20 11.01 -38.72
N THR A 272 -35.90 12.13 -38.65
CA THR A 272 -37.36 12.15 -38.43
C THR A 272 -37.89 13.43 -39.06
N ILE A 273 -38.58 13.31 -40.21
CA ILE A 273 -39.72 14.13 -40.68
C ILE A 273 -40.07 13.70 -42.12
N LYS A 274 -41.38 13.41 -42.34
CA LYS A 274 -42.10 13.08 -43.59
C LYS A 274 -41.87 11.66 -44.13
N ARG A 275 -42.89 10.80 -44.28
CA ARG A 275 -44.28 11.06 -44.70
C ARG A 275 -45.29 10.15 -44.00
N THR A 276 -46.24 10.76 -43.33
CA THR A 276 -47.63 10.30 -43.27
C THR A 276 -48.29 10.51 -44.63
N GLY A 277 -49.07 9.53 -45.08
CA GLY A 277 -50.25 9.73 -45.92
C GLY A 277 -50.10 9.50 -47.43
N LYS A 278 -50.84 8.48 -47.88
CA LYS A 278 -52.07 8.62 -48.69
C LYS A 278 -52.01 8.00 -50.11
N ASP A 279 -52.86 6.97 -50.26
CA ASP A 279 -53.71 6.58 -51.39
C ASP A 279 -53.13 6.60 -52.81
N GLU A 280 -52.92 5.40 -53.39
CA GLU A 280 -53.54 4.84 -54.61
C GLU A 280 -52.84 3.54 -55.04
#